data_AF-A0A7D6VB06-F1
#
_entry.id   AF-A0A7D6VB06-F1
#
_cell.length_a   1.000
_cell.length_b   1.000
_cell.length_c   1.000
_cell.angle_alpha   90.00
_cell.angle_beta   90.00
_cell.angle_gamma   90.00
#
_symmetry.space_group_name_H-M   'P 1'
#
loop_
_entity.id
_entity.type
_entity.pdbx_description
1 polymer ?
#
loop_
_entity_poly.entity_id
_entity_poly.type
_entity_poly.pdbx_seq_one_letter_code
_entity_poly.pdbx_strand_id
1 'polypeptide(L)'
;MKFLPPDSAFQRSMHPEAARWQLDQYLLAEMADCLRWLVWSKTDDARNGRNRPEQIARPGLESNRERVGTAMGVNQMNEFLGWS
;
A
#
# COMPACT_ATOMS: atom_id res chain seq x y z
N MET A 1 31.84 -14.97 0.43
CA MET A 1 30.48 -14.91 -0.16
C MET A 1 30.01 -13.46 -0.34
N LYS A 2 30.88 -12.54 -0.78
CA LYS A 2 30.64 -11.07 -0.82
C LYS A 2 30.74 -10.48 -2.25
N PHE A 3 30.94 -11.32 -3.27
CA PHE A 3 31.32 -10.90 -4.63
C PHE A 3 30.34 -11.32 -5.73
N LEU A 4 29.24 -11.98 -5.39
CA LEU A 4 28.24 -12.35 -6.39
C LEU A 4 27.27 -11.18 -6.60
N PRO A 5 26.97 -10.82 -7.86
CA PRO A 5 25.96 -9.81 -8.15
C PRO A 5 24.62 -10.13 -7.46
N PRO A 6 23.86 -9.11 -7.02
CA PRO A 6 22.57 -9.31 -6.34
C PRO A 6 21.55 -10.05 -7.20
N ASP A 7 21.65 -9.89 -8.53
CA ASP A 7 20.79 -10.56 -9.50
C ASP A 7 21.21 -12.01 -9.80
N SER A 8 22.38 -12.47 -9.31
CA SER A 8 22.94 -13.76 -9.72
C SER A 8 21.99 -14.92 -9.41
N ALA A 9 22.01 -15.96 -10.24
CA ALA A 9 21.12 -17.11 -10.10
C ALA A 9 21.20 -17.75 -8.69
N PHE A 10 22.39 -17.74 -8.09
CA PHE A 10 22.63 -18.24 -6.74
C PHE A 10 22.07 -17.33 -5.64
N GLN A 11 22.18 -16.00 -5.78
CA GLN A 11 21.54 -15.06 -4.84
C GLN A 11 20.01 -15.16 -4.92
N ARG A 12 19.44 -15.31 -6.12
CA ARG A 12 18.00 -15.53 -6.30
C ARG A 12 17.51 -16.81 -5.65
N SER A 13 18.29 -17.89 -5.65
CA SER A 13 17.90 -19.15 -4.99
C SER A 13 18.01 -19.09 -3.47
N MET A 14 19.02 -18.40 -2.94
CA MET A 14 19.26 -18.30 -1.49
C MET A 14 18.40 -17.24 -0.81
N HIS A 15 18.18 -16.11 -1.49
CA HIS A 15 17.48 -14.94 -0.94
C HIS A 15 16.50 -14.36 -1.98
N PRO A 16 15.40 -15.08 -2.28
CA PRO A 16 14.49 -14.73 -3.39
C PRO A 16 13.84 -13.36 -3.22
N GLU A 17 13.46 -12.98 -2.00
CA GLU A 17 12.86 -11.66 -1.72
C GLU A 17 13.86 -10.52 -1.90
N ALA A 18 15.07 -10.67 -1.36
CA ALA A 18 16.12 -9.66 -1.50
C ALA A 18 16.51 -9.50 -2.98
N ALA A 19 16.67 -10.60 -3.71
CA ALA A 19 17.04 -10.55 -5.13
C ALA A 19 15.93 -9.96 -6.01
N ARG A 20 14.66 -10.09 -5.61
CA ARG A 20 13.52 -9.47 -6.29
C ARG A 20 13.42 -7.98 -5.96
N TRP A 21 13.53 -7.59 -4.71
CA TRP A 21 13.39 -6.20 -4.28
C TRP A 21 14.74 -5.49 -4.17
N GLN A 22 15.31 -5.20 -5.33
CA GLN A 22 16.47 -4.32 -5.47
C GLN A 22 16.02 -2.85 -5.58
N LEU A 23 16.96 -1.92 -5.43
CA LEU A 23 16.67 -0.47 -5.46
C LEU A 23 15.83 -0.06 -6.69
N ASP A 24 16.19 -0.58 -7.86
CA ASP A 24 15.48 -0.27 -9.10
C ASP A 24 14.00 -0.67 -9.05
N GLN A 25 13.68 -1.81 -8.42
CA GLN A 25 12.30 -2.27 -8.27
C GLN A 25 11.51 -1.41 -7.27
N TYR A 26 12.18 -0.93 -6.21
CA TYR A 26 11.58 0.05 -5.31
C TYR A 26 11.26 1.36 -6.04
N LEU A 27 12.20 1.87 -6.83
CA LEU A 27 12.01 3.12 -7.60
C LEU A 27 10.91 2.98 -8.65
N LEU A 28 10.87 1.86 -9.37
CA LEU A 28 9.82 1.58 -10.36
C LEU A 28 8.45 1.44 -9.70
N ALA A 29 8.35 0.76 -8.56
CA ALA A 29 7.12 0.64 -7.80
C ALA A 29 6.62 2.03 -7.32
N GLU A 30 7.53 2.87 -6.82
CA GLU A 30 7.21 4.24 -6.39
C GLU A 30 6.67 5.08 -7.55
N MET A 31 7.32 5.02 -8.73
CA MET A 31 6.84 5.72 -9.93
C MET A 31 5.44 5.26 -10.33
N ALA A 32 5.19 3.95 -10.33
CA ALA A 32 3.89 3.40 -10.68
C ALA A 32 2.79 3.82 -9.68
N ASP A 33 3.11 3.85 -8.39
CA ASP A 33 2.20 4.31 -7.33
C ASP A 33 1.86 5.80 -7.50
N CYS A 34 2.87 6.65 -7.74
CA CYS A 34 2.66 8.08 -7.99
C CYS A 34 1.79 8.33 -9.23
N LEU A 35 2.02 7.60 -10.32
CA LEU A 35 1.25 7.75 -11.56
C LEU A 35 -0.21 7.32 -11.37
N ARG A 36 -0.44 6.18 -10.71
CA ARG A 36 -1.81 5.71 -10.40
C ARG A 36 -2.54 6.72 -9.51
N TRP A 37 -1.85 7.27 -8.51
CA TRP A 37 -2.41 8.32 -7.66
C TRP A 37 -2.73 9.60 -8.45
N LEU A 38 -1.86 10.02 -9.36
CA LEU A 38 -2.07 11.21 -10.19
C LEU A 38 -3.25 11.04 -11.16
N VAL A 39 -3.42 9.86 -11.76
CA VAL A 39 -4.58 9.58 -12.60
C VAL A 39 -5.85 9.60 -11.75
N TRP A 40 -5.84 8.93 -10.60
CA TRP A 40 -6.97 8.91 -9.68
C TRP A 40 -7.35 10.32 -9.21
N SER A 41 -6.39 11.17 -8.86
CA SER A 41 -6.65 12.52 -8.32
C SER A 41 -7.41 13.44 -9.29
N LYS A 42 -7.43 13.09 -10.58
CA LYS A 42 -8.16 13.82 -11.63
C LYS A 42 -9.59 13.29 -11.85
N THR A 43 -10.01 12.23 -11.15
CA THR A 43 -11.33 11.60 -11.30
C THR A 43 -12.36 12.17 -10.32
N ASP A 44 -13.65 11.94 -10.61
CA ASP A 44 -14.72 12.27 -9.66
C ASP A 44 -14.69 11.39 -8.39
N ASP A 45 -14.17 10.16 -8.53
CA ASP A 45 -13.93 9.28 -7.38
C ASP A 45 -12.98 9.92 -6.37
N ALA A 46 -11.94 10.62 -6.83
CA ALA A 46 -11.04 11.36 -5.93
C ALA A 46 -11.72 12.53 -5.23
N ARG A 47 -12.63 13.24 -5.91
CA ARG A 47 -13.43 14.31 -5.28
C ARG A 47 -14.30 13.77 -4.14
N ASN A 48 -14.83 12.57 -4.33
CA ASN A 48 -15.67 11.89 -3.34
C ASN A 48 -14.87 11.00 -2.37
N GLY A 49 -13.53 10.97 -2.45
CA GLY A 49 -12.67 10.15 -1.60
C GLY A 49 -12.84 8.63 -1.78
N ARG A 50 -13.36 8.18 -2.93
CA ARG A 50 -13.64 6.77 -3.22
C ARG A 50 -12.54 6.13 -4.07
N ASN A 51 -12.43 4.81 -3.99
CA ASN A 51 -11.59 4.00 -4.90
C ASN A 51 -10.13 4.45 -5.03
N ARG A 52 -9.54 5.02 -3.97
CA ARG A 52 -8.12 5.39 -3.98
C ARG A 52 -7.25 4.17 -4.27
N PRO A 53 -6.31 4.25 -5.23
CA PRO A 53 -5.42 3.15 -5.55
C PRO A 53 -4.50 2.83 -4.36
N GLU A 54 -4.37 1.54 -4.07
CA GLU A 54 -3.40 1.02 -3.10
C GLU A 54 -2.01 0.95 -3.71
N GLN A 55 -0.99 1.17 -2.87
CA GLN A 55 0.41 1.04 -3.26
C GLN A 55 0.74 -0.41 -3.64
N ILE A 56 1.69 -0.58 -4.57
CA ILE A 56 2.19 -1.91 -4.92
C ILE A 56 2.83 -2.55 -3.69
N ALA A 57 2.32 -3.72 -3.31
CA ALA A 57 2.79 -4.47 -2.16
C ALA A 57 4.30 -4.77 -2.29
N ARG A 58 5.07 -4.37 -1.28
CA ARG A 58 6.54 -4.50 -1.25
C ARG A 58 7.05 -4.69 0.17
N PRO A 59 8.19 -5.38 0.36
CA PRO A 59 8.76 -5.60 1.69
C PRO A 59 8.95 -4.30 2.44
N GLY A 60 8.47 -4.26 3.68
CA GLY A 60 8.48 -3.07 4.55
C GLY A 60 7.29 -2.13 4.36
N LEU A 61 6.35 -2.45 3.46
CA LEU A 61 5.13 -1.67 3.26
C LEU A 61 3.90 -2.57 3.50
N GLU A 62 3.27 -2.38 4.66
CA GLU A 62 1.98 -3.00 4.99
C GLU A 62 0.84 -2.21 4.31
N SER A 63 -0.19 -2.89 3.83
CA SER A 63 -1.36 -2.22 3.25
C SER A 63 -2.08 -1.43 4.32
N ASN A 64 -2.22 -0.12 4.12
CA ASN A 64 -2.74 0.82 5.12
C ASN A 64 -4.27 0.84 5.23
N ARG A 65 -4.97 -0.17 4.69
CA ARG A 65 -6.43 -0.33 4.85
C ARG A 65 -6.75 -1.11 6.11
N GLU A 66 -6.39 -0.55 7.26
CA GLU A 66 -7.03 -0.96 8.51
C GLU A 66 -8.38 -0.24 8.60
N ARG A 67 -9.48 -1.00 8.51
CA ARG A 67 -10.82 -0.44 8.74
C ARG A 67 -11.00 -0.21 10.24
N VAL A 68 -10.66 0.99 10.70
CA VAL A 68 -10.88 1.37 12.10
C VAL A 68 -12.34 1.79 12.28
N GLY A 69 -13.12 0.96 12.96
CA GLY A 69 -14.49 1.23 13.37
C GLY A 69 -15.59 0.71 12.44
N THR A 70 -16.77 0.50 13.03
CA THR A 70 -18.01 0.11 12.34
C THR A 70 -18.89 1.34 12.18
N ALA A 71 -19.47 1.54 11.00
CA ALA A 71 -20.43 2.62 10.79
C ALA A 71 -21.65 2.40 11.70
N MET A 72 -21.94 3.36 12.57
CA MET A 72 -23.00 3.29 13.56
C MET A 72 -23.97 4.46 13.37
N GLY A 73 -25.27 4.22 13.50
CA GLY A 73 -26.28 5.27 13.35
C GLY A 73 -26.25 6.27 14.51
N VAL A 74 -26.60 7.54 14.26
CA VAL A 74 -26.56 8.61 15.28
C VAL A 74 -27.38 8.26 16.53
N ASN A 75 -28.54 7.62 16.38
CA ASN A 75 -29.36 7.19 17.52
C ASN A 75 -28.64 6.15 18.38
N GLN A 76 -27.97 5.18 17.75
CA GLN A 76 -27.19 4.15 18.44
C GLN A 76 -25.94 4.75 19.10
N MET A 77 -25.39 5.83 18.53
CA MET A 77 -24.28 6.59 19.13
C MET A 77 -24.73 7.39 20.35
N ASN A 78 -25.91 8.02 20.33
CA ASN A 78 -26.46 8.69 21.50
C ASN A 78 -26.75 7.73 22.65
N GLU A 79 -27.30 6.55 22.34
CA GLU A 79 -27.52 5.49 23.32
C GLU A 79 -26.19 5.00 23.91
N PHE A 80 -25.18 4.75 23.07
CA PHE A 80 -23.84 4.36 23.51
C PHE A 80 -23.17 5.42 24.40
N LEU A 81 -23.36 6.71 24.11
CA LEU A 81 -22.74 7.83 24.84
C LEU A 81 -23.53 8.25 26.08
N GLY A 82 -24.72 7.69 26.32
CA GLY A 82 -25.57 8.06 27.46
C GLY A 82 -26.16 9.47 27.34
N TRP A 83 -26.25 10.01 26.13
CA TRP A 83 -26.87 11.31 25.85
C TRP A 83 -28.37 11.09 25.62
N SER A 84 -29.09 10.73 26.68
CA SER A 84 -30.56 10.63 26.69
C SER A 84 -31.20 11.96 27.08
#